data_AF-A0A4Q2Z6R4-F1
#
_entry.id   AF-A0A4Q2Z6R4-F1
#
_cell.length_a   1.000
_cell.length_b   1.000
_cell.length_c   1.000
_cell.angle_alpha   90.00
_cell.angle_beta   90.00
_cell.angle_gamma   90.00
#
_symmetry.space_group_name_H-M   'P 1'
#
loop_
_entity.id
_entity.type
_entity.pdbx_description
1 polymer ?
#
loop_
_entity_poly.entity_id
_entity_poly.type
_entity_poly.pdbx_seq_one_letter_code
_entity_poly.pdbx_strand_id
1 'polypeptide(L)' 'MMAMRFEPSDWPTVGYLYLSKHPGTAGCVKSMVRVSELIPNYVGPTIHLDLDASGEVIGIEVLE' A
#
# COMPACT_ATOMS: atom_id res chain seq x y z
N MET A 1 19.76 -1.63 -2.15
CA MET A 1 18.90 -2.18 -1.08
C MET A 1 18.07 -1.02 -0.57
N MET A 2 16.81 -0.87 -1.02
CA MET A 2 15.93 0.15 -0.44
C MET A 2 15.21 -0.46 0.75
N ALA A 3 15.48 0.11 1.93
CA ALA A 3 14.71 -0.11 3.14
C ALA A 3 13.28 0.42 2.95
N MET A 4 12.34 -0.10 3.74
CA MET A 4 10.97 0.41 3.79
C MET A 4 10.98 1.93 4.01
N ARG A 5 10.19 2.66 3.22
CA ARG A 5 10.11 4.12 3.29
C ARG A 5 8.66 4.53 3.52
N PHE A 6 8.42 5.36 4.54
CA PHE A 6 7.14 6.00 4.76
C PHE A 6 7.13 7.39 4.11
N GLU A 7 6.07 7.73 3.39
CA GLU A 7 5.82 9.08 2.88
C GLU A 7 4.47 9.58 3.40
N PRO A 8 4.46 10.66 4.22
CA PRO A 8 3.23 11.36 4.57
C PRO A 8 2.74 12.14 3.35
N SER A 9 1.43 12.14 3.09
CA SER A 9 0.84 12.98 2.05
C SER A 9 0.34 14.32 2.63
N ASP A 10 0.47 15.40 1.87
CA ASP A 10 -0.06 16.73 2.23
C ASP A 10 -1.61 16.79 2.17
N TRP A 11 -2.26 15.71 1.72
CA TRP A 11 -3.71 15.53 1.75
C TRP A 11 -4.09 14.71 2.99
N PRO A 12 -5.11 15.14 3.76
CA PRO A 12 -5.04 15.08 5.22
C PRO A 12 -5.19 13.70 5.86
N THR A 13 -5.25 12.60 5.11
CA THR A 13 -5.51 11.27 5.68
C THR A 13 -4.87 10.12 4.92
N VAL A 14 -3.75 10.32 4.21
CA VAL A 14 -3.05 9.23 3.49
C VAL A 14 -1.60 9.08 3.94
N GLY A 15 -1.27 7.90 4.47
CA GLY A 15 0.10 7.48 4.72
C GLY A 15 0.49 6.34 3.78
N TYR A 16 1.61 6.47 3.07
CA TYR A 16 2.08 5.45 2.14
C TYR A 16 3.38 4.80 2.62
N LEU A 17 3.43 3.47 2.58
CA LEU A 17 4.62 2.68 2.89
C LEU A 17 5.10 1.94 1.64
N TYR A 18 6.26 2.36 1.13
CA TYR A 18 6.97 1.69 0.04
C TYR A 18 7.68 0.46 0.61
N LEU A 19 7.35 -0.73 0.09
CA LEU A 19 8.04 -1.97 0.47
C LEU A 19 9.31 -2.14 -0.36
N SER A 20 10.20 -3.03 0.09
CA SER A 20 11.54 -3.20 -0.50
C SER A 20 11.57 -3.55 -2.00
N LYS A 21 10.46 -4.08 -2.53
CA LYS A 21 10.31 -4.44 -3.94
C LYS A 21 9.56 -3.39 -4.77
N HIS A 22 9.15 -2.29 -4.16
CA HIS A 22 8.55 -1.18 -4.88
C HIS A 22 9.57 -0.56 -5.85
N PRO A 23 9.30 -0.54 -7.18
CA PRO A 23 10.28 -0.06 -8.16
C PRO A 23 10.43 1.45 -8.19
N GLY A 24 9.54 2.19 -7.50
CA GLY A 24 9.58 3.65 -7.40
C GLY A 24 9.19 4.36 -8.69
N THR A 25 8.59 3.66 -9.64
CA THR A 25 8.16 4.17 -10.94
C THR A 25 6.64 4.24 -11.02
N ALA A 26 6.13 5.23 -11.76
CA ALA A 26 4.70 5.39 -11.97
C ALA A 26 4.11 4.16 -12.69
N GLY A 27 2.91 3.75 -12.27
CA GLY A 27 2.17 2.63 -12.87
C GLY A 27 2.72 1.24 -12.51
N CYS A 28 3.58 1.13 -11.49
CA CYS A 28 4.03 -0.17 -10.99
C CYS A 28 2.94 -0.96 -10.25
N VAL A 29 2.02 -0.27 -9.58
CA VAL A 29 0.82 -0.85 -8.99
C VAL A 29 -0.14 -1.27 -10.11
N LYS A 30 -0.51 -2.55 -10.13
CA LYS A 30 -1.41 -3.14 -11.13
C LYS A 30 -2.77 -3.50 -10.57
N SER A 31 -2.84 -3.79 -9.28
CA SER A 31 -4.10 -4.01 -8.58
C SER A 31 -3.94 -3.65 -7.10
N MET A 32 -5.08 -3.51 -6.43
CA MET A 32 -5.15 -3.21 -5.01
C MET A 32 -6.10 -4.19 -4.32
N VAL A 33 -5.77 -4.58 -3.10
CA VAL A 33 -6.65 -5.38 -2.24
C VAL A 33 -6.87 -4.66 -0.92
N ARG A 34 -8.12 -4.56 -0.49
CA ARG A 34 -8.49 -4.00 0.81
C ARG A 34 -8.28 -5.03 1.90
N VAL A 35 -7.66 -4.65 3.01
CA VAL A 35 -7.46 -5.57 4.16
C VAL A 35 -8.80 -6.06 4.72
N SER A 36 -9.85 -5.23 4.68
CA SER A 36 -11.20 -5.62 5.12
C SER A 36 -11.87 -6.71 4.27
N GLU A 37 -11.42 -6.91 3.03
CA GLU A 37 -11.88 -8.00 2.17
C GLU A 37 -11.15 -9.32 2.50
N LEU A 38 -9.96 -9.23 3.09
CA LEU A 38 -9.15 -10.39 3.46
C LEU A 38 -9.39 -10.88 4.89
N ILE A 39 -9.70 -9.95 5.81
CA ILE A 39 -9.83 -10.22 7.23
C ILE A 39 -11.29 -9.93 7.65
N PRO A 40 -12.11 -10.98 7.87
CA PRO A 40 -13.48 -10.80 8.33
C PRO A 40 -13.54 -10.01 9.64
N ASN A 41 -14.47 -9.06 9.73
CA ASN A 41 -14.66 -8.19 10.89
C ASN A 41 -13.44 -7.33 11.25
N TYR A 42 -12.57 -7.01 10.29
CA TYR A 42 -11.49 -6.05 10.51
C TYR A 42 -12.04 -4.69 10.97
N VAL A 43 -11.50 -4.19 12.09
CA VAL A 43 -11.81 -2.87 12.66
C VAL A 43 -10.50 -2.08 12.71
N GLY A 44 -10.44 -0.99 11.96
CA GLY A 44 -9.24 -0.17 11.84
C GLY A 44 -9.33 0.82 10.66
N PRO A 45 -8.24 1.54 10.36
CA PRO A 45 -8.18 2.43 9.20
C PRO A 45 -8.33 1.64 7.89
N THR A 46 -8.71 2.33 6.82
CA THR A 46 -8.80 1.69 5.50
C THR A 46 -7.38 1.43 5.00
N ILE A 47 -7.05 0.16 4.76
CA ILE A 47 -5.72 -0.24 4.29
C ILE A 47 -5.85 -0.87 2.90
N HIS A 48 -5.12 -0.32 1.93
CA HIS A 48 -4.89 -0.93 0.63
C HIS A 48 -3.51 -1.60 0.58
N LEU A 49 -3.47 -2.82 0.05
CA LEU A 49 -2.24 -3.49 -0.36
C LEU A 49 -2.08 -3.29 -1.86
N ASP A 50 -0.95 -2.74 -2.28
CA ASP A 50 -0.63 -2.51 -3.68
C ASP A 50 0.13 -3.69 -4.26
N LEU A 51 -0.40 -4.29 -5.33
CA LEU A 51 0.20 -5.46 -5.97
C LEU A 51 0.79 -5.08 -7.32
N ASP A 52 1.95 -5.65 -7.64
CA ASP A 52 2.56 -5.56 -8.96
C ASP A 52 1.92 -6.52 -9.99
N ALA A 53 2.50 -6.59 -11.19
CA ALA A 53 2.00 -7.46 -12.26
C ALA A 53 2.11 -8.96 -11.96
N SER A 54 2.96 -9.35 -11.01
CA SER A 54 3.13 -10.74 -10.57
C SER A 54 2.22 -11.10 -9.39
N GLY A 55 1.48 -10.12 -8.84
CA GLY A 55 0.69 -10.30 -7.62
C GLY A 55 1.50 -10.14 -6.34
N GLU A 56 2.71 -9.57 -6.40
CA GLU A 56 3.51 -9.31 -5.22
C GLU A 56 3.14 -7.97 -4.58
N VAL A 57 3.00 -7.96 -3.26
CA VAL A 57 2.74 -6.72 -2.50
C VAL A 57 3.99 -5.85 -2.51
N ILE A 58 3.86 -4.65 -3.08
CA ILE A 58 4.94 -3.67 -3.23
C ILE A 58 4.67 -2.40 -2.42
N GLY A 59 3.45 -2.16 -1.96
CA GLY A 59 3.10 -0.96 -1.20
C GLY A 59 1.95 -1.19 -0.23
N ILE A 60 1.84 -0.30 0.77
CA ILE A 60 0.71 -0.23 1.68
C ILE A 60 0.26 1.23 1.76
N GLU A 61 -1.01 1.46 1.48
CA GLU A 61 -1.65 2.77 1.67
C GLU A 61 -2.61 2.68 2.86
N VAL A 62 -2.44 3.60 3.82
CA VAL A 62 -3.30 3.74 4.99
C VAL A 62 -4.11 5.02 4.84
N LEU A 63 -5.43 4.87 4.82
CA LEU A 63 -6.41 5.93 4.70
C LEU A 63 -7.17 6.09 6.02
N GLU A 64 -7.17 7.31 6.59
CA GLU A 64 -8.04 7.72 7.71
C GLU A 64 -9.40 8.25 7.23
#